data_AF-A0A3R8RWK8-F1
#
_entry.id   AF-A0A3R8RWK8-F1
#
_cell.length_a   1.000
_cell.length_b   1.000
_cell.length_c   1.000
_cell.angle_alpha   90.00
_cell.angle_beta   90.00
_cell.angle_gamma   90.00
#
_symmetry.space_group_name_H-M   'P 1'
#
loop_
_entity.id
_entity.type
_entity.pdbx_description
1 polymer ?
#
loop_
_entity_poly.entity_id
_entity_poly.type
_entity_poly.pdbx_seq_one_letter_code
_entity_poly.pdbx_strand_id
1 'polypeptide(L)'
;MSGPAHDEAHGGGLGTRLNWLRAAVLGANDGIVSTAGLVVGVAGATSDRAALLTAGLAGLLAGSMSMAAGEYVSVSTQRDSEKAALAMEKRELREQPEAELAELTELLEARGLSRDVAREAAEQLTERDALRAHARVELGIDPDELTNPWHAAWASFLAFTVGALLPLLAIVLPPSGWRVPVTVVSVVAALVLTGWSSARLGA
;
A
#
# COMPACT_ATOMS: atom_id res chain seq x y z
N MET A 1 -40.95 5.53 13.76
CA MET A 1 -40.29 4.24 13.52
C MET A 1 -38.93 4.55 12.91
N SER A 2 -37.88 4.56 13.72
CA SER A 2 -36.49 4.79 13.30
C SER A 2 -35.94 3.52 12.68
N GLY A 3 -35.70 3.53 11.36
CA GLY A 3 -35.04 2.42 10.67
C GLY A 3 -33.60 2.24 11.16
N PRO A 4 -33.04 1.03 11.06
CA PRO A 4 -31.66 0.79 11.45
C PRO A 4 -30.74 1.59 10.51
N ALA A 5 -29.80 2.33 11.10
CA ALA A 5 -28.73 2.97 10.36
C ALA A 5 -27.87 1.86 9.73
N HIS A 6 -28.03 1.65 8.43
CA HIS A 6 -27.10 0.87 7.64
C HIS A 6 -25.83 1.69 7.48
N ASP A 7 -24.85 1.40 8.34
CA ASP A 7 -23.51 1.98 8.30
C ASP A 7 -22.71 1.23 7.22
N GLU A 8 -23.06 1.45 5.95
CA GLU A 8 -22.28 0.97 4.82
C GLU A 8 -21.10 1.91 4.59
N ALA A 9 -19.88 1.41 4.84
CA ALA A 9 -18.65 2.09 4.48
C ALA A 9 -18.52 2.16 2.94
N HIS A 10 -19.13 3.17 2.33
CA HIS A 10 -19.15 3.36 0.89
C HIS A 10 -17.76 3.78 0.35
N GLY A 11 -17.32 3.10 -0.72
CA GLY A 11 -16.56 3.72 -1.82
C GLY A 11 -15.03 3.58 -1.83
N GLY A 12 -14.32 4.01 -0.79
CA GLY A 12 -12.83 4.08 -0.81
C GLY A 12 -12.10 2.93 -0.12
N GLY A 13 -12.80 2.18 0.73
CA GLY A 13 -12.16 1.27 1.69
C GLY A 13 -11.53 0.02 1.06
N LEU A 14 -12.10 -0.54 0.00
CA LEU A 14 -11.63 -1.82 -0.55
C LEU A 14 -10.30 -1.66 -1.30
N GLY A 15 -10.17 -0.65 -2.17
CA GLY A 15 -8.93 -0.37 -2.90
C GLY A 15 -7.78 -0.03 -1.97
N THR A 16 -8.03 0.83 -0.98
CA THR A 16 -7.04 1.19 0.04
C THR A 16 -6.65 0.00 0.92
N ARG A 17 -7.61 -0.84 1.32
CA ARG A 17 -7.33 -2.08 2.07
C ARG A 17 -6.53 -3.08 1.24
N LEU A 18 -6.85 -3.27 -0.04
CA LEU A 18 -6.12 -4.18 -0.93
C LEU A 18 -4.69 -3.69 -1.17
N ASN A 19 -4.50 -2.39 -1.37
CA ASN A 19 -3.17 -1.79 -1.51
C ASN A 19 -2.35 -1.93 -0.22
N TRP A 20 -2.96 -1.68 0.94
CA TRP A 20 -2.32 -1.88 2.24
C TRP A 20 -1.98 -3.35 2.50
N LEU A 21 -2.91 -4.27 2.23
CA LEU A 21 -2.72 -5.71 2.39
C LEU A 21 -1.57 -6.20 1.49
N ARG A 22 -1.56 -5.76 0.23
CA ARG A 22 -0.48 -6.07 -0.73
C ARG A 22 0.87 -5.58 -0.21
N ALA A 23 0.95 -4.33 0.24
CA ALA A 23 2.19 -3.75 0.77
C ALA A 23 2.68 -4.49 2.04
N ALA A 24 1.78 -4.78 2.97
CA ALA A 24 2.10 -5.48 4.21
C ALA A 24 2.56 -6.93 3.97
N VAL A 25 1.87 -7.68 3.11
CA VAL A 25 2.24 -9.05 2.76
C VAL A 25 3.55 -9.09 1.99
N LEU A 26 3.74 -8.18 1.03
CA LEU A 26 4.96 -8.10 0.23
C LEU A 26 6.16 -7.75 1.12
N GLY A 27 6.01 -6.81 2.05
CA GLY A 27 7.07 -6.47 3.00
C GLY A 27 7.39 -7.60 3.98
N ALA A 28 6.38 -8.25 4.55
CA ALA A 28 6.61 -9.40 5.42
C ALA A 28 7.32 -10.54 4.68
N ASN A 29 6.90 -10.85 3.45
CA ASN A 29 7.53 -11.90 2.65
C ASN A 29 8.96 -11.55 2.25
N ASP A 30 9.22 -10.30 1.88
CA ASP A 30 10.58 -9.85 1.56
C ASP A 30 11.49 -9.95 2.79
N GLY A 31 11.01 -9.53 3.97
CA GLY A 31 11.72 -9.70 5.24
C GLY A 31 12.02 -11.17 5.57
N ILE A 32 11.04 -12.06 5.38
CA ILE A 32 11.19 -13.51 5.60
C ILE A 32 12.26 -14.08 4.66
N VAL A 33 12.14 -13.84 3.35
CA VAL A 33 12.99 -14.49 2.34
C VAL A 33 14.41 -13.93 2.37
N SER A 34 14.57 -12.61 2.37
CA SER A 34 15.89 -11.97 2.34
C SER A 34 16.70 -12.29 3.59
N THR A 35 16.09 -12.21 4.78
CA THR A 35 16.76 -12.53 6.04
C THR A 35 17.08 -14.02 6.14
N ALA A 36 16.18 -14.91 5.72
CA ALA A 36 16.43 -16.35 5.67
C ALA A 36 17.62 -16.68 4.77
N GLY A 37 17.65 -16.15 3.55
CA GLY A 37 18.74 -16.37 2.60
C GLY A 37 20.09 -15.91 3.18
N LEU A 38 20.11 -14.72 3.78
CA LEU A 38 21.30 -14.16 4.43
C LEU A 38 21.79 -15.07 5.58
N VAL A 39 20.93 -15.35 6.55
CA VAL A 39 21.37 -16.07 7.77
C VAL A 39 21.67 -17.54 7.52
N VAL A 40 20.97 -18.20 6.58
CA VAL A 40 21.31 -19.56 6.15
C VAL A 40 22.64 -19.57 5.41
N GLY A 41 22.91 -18.58 4.56
CA GLY A 41 24.20 -18.42 3.88
C GLY A 41 25.35 -18.26 4.89
N VAL A 42 25.18 -17.40 5.89
CA VAL A 42 26.17 -17.22 6.97
C VAL A 42 26.34 -18.51 7.79
N ALA A 43 25.26 -19.24 8.08
CA ALA A 43 25.31 -20.51 8.80
C ALA A 43 26.08 -21.61 8.02
N GLY A 44 26.15 -21.51 6.70
CA GLY A 44 27.00 -22.37 5.87
C GLY A 44 28.50 -22.07 6.01
N ALA A 45 28.86 -20.85 6.41
CA ALA A 45 30.25 -20.40 6.56
C ALA A 45 30.76 -20.44 8.00
N THR A 46 29.87 -20.31 9.00
CA THR A 46 30.24 -20.32 10.42
C THR A 46 29.15 -20.91 11.31
N SER A 47 29.57 -21.51 12.43
CA SER A 47 28.66 -21.97 13.49
C SER A 47 28.55 -20.99 14.66
N ASP A 48 29.31 -19.89 14.63
CA ASP A 48 29.30 -18.88 15.69
C ASP A 48 27.93 -18.16 15.77
N ARG A 49 27.35 -18.17 16.97
CA ARG A 49 26.05 -17.56 17.24
C ARG A 49 26.11 -16.04 17.18
N ALA A 50 27.22 -15.45 17.64
CA ALA A 50 27.37 -14.00 17.66
C ALA A 50 27.48 -13.45 16.23
N ALA A 51 28.27 -14.12 15.37
CA ALA A 51 28.34 -13.81 13.94
C ALA A 51 26.97 -13.91 13.25
N LEU A 52 26.20 -14.97 13.50
CA LEU A 52 24.85 -15.15 12.92
C LEU A 52 23.88 -14.05 13.35
N LEU A 53 23.85 -13.73 14.64
CA LEU A 53 22.97 -12.67 15.17
C LEU A 53 23.35 -11.30 14.62
N THR A 54 24.65 -11.00 14.56
CA THR A 54 25.15 -9.72 14.06
C THR A 54 24.82 -9.55 12.58
N ALA A 55 25.10 -10.57 11.77
CA ALA A 55 24.78 -10.55 10.35
C ALA A 55 23.27 -10.43 10.12
N GLY A 56 22.47 -11.22 10.83
CA GLY A 56 21.02 -11.19 10.70
C GLY A 56 20.39 -9.87 11.13
N LEU A 57 20.85 -9.25 12.23
CA LEU A 57 20.39 -7.91 12.63
C LEU A 57 20.83 -6.82 11.64
N ALA A 58 22.06 -6.90 11.13
CA ALA A 58 22.54 -5.97 10.12
C ALA A 58 21.71 -6.07 8.83
N GLY A 59 21.44 -7.30 8.37
CA GLY A 59 20.58 -7.55 7.20
C GLY A 59 19.14 -7.11 7.41
N LEU A 60 18.57 -7.36 8.60
CA LEU A 60 17.22 -6.91 8.96
C LEU A 60 17.12 -5.39 8.88
N LEU A 61 18.05 -4.66 9.51
CA LEU A 61 18.05 -3.20 9.52
C LEU A 61 18.29 -2.62 8.13
N ALA A 62 19.28 -3.15 7.40
CA ALA A 62 19.57 -2.69 6.05
C ALA A 62 18.38 -2.93 5.11
N GLY A 63 17.76 -4.12 5.18
CA GLY A 63 16.61 -4.49 4.37
C GLY A 63 15.37 -3.66 4.71
N SER A 64 15.03 -3.50 5.99
CA SER A 64 13.85 -2.71 6.40
C SER A 64 14.00 -1.24 6.04
N MET A 65 15.19 -0.65 6.21
CA MET A 65 15.46 0.73 5.79
C MET A 65 15.40 0.90 4.27
N SER A 66 15.98 -0.04 3.51
CA SER A 66 15.94 -0.02 2.05
C SER A 66 14.51 -0.10 1.54
N MET A 67 13.69 -0.98 2.12
CA MET A 67 12.29 -1.13 1.76
C MET A 67 11.48 0.12 2.10
N ALA A 68 11.68 0.68 3.30
CA ALA A 68 11.00 1.91 3.74
C ALA A 68 11.33 3.10 2.83
N ALA A 69 12.61 3.26 2.46
CA ALA A 69 13.04 4.30 1.54
C ALA A 69 12.45 4.10 0.14
N GLY A 70 12.45 2.87 -0.38
CA GLY A 70 11.84 2.53 -1.66
C GLY A 70 10.35 2.85 -1.70
N GLU A 71 9.61 2.46 -0.66
CA GLU A 71 8.17 2.72 -0.56
C GLU A 71 7.89 4.23 -0.42
N TYR A 72 8.68 4.94 0.40
CA TYR A 72 8.57 6.40 0.52
C TYR A 72 8.72 7.09 -0.84
N VAL A 73 9.78 6.74 -1.60
CA VAL A 73 10.04 7.34 -2.91
C VAL A 73 8.90 7.02 -3.89
N SER A 74 8.45 5.77 -3.93
CA SER A 74 7.35 5.33 -4.79
C SER A 74 6.07 6.11 -4.51
N VAL A 75 5.62 6.14 -3.25
CA VAL A 75 4.37 6.82 -2.86
C VAL A 75 4.51 8.34 -2.92
N SER A 76 5.70 8.90 -2.65
CA SER A 76 5.93 10.34 -2.83
C SER A 76 5.80 10.77 -4.29
N THR A 77 6.26 9.94 -5.22
CA THR A 77 6.12 10.20 -6.66
C THR A 77 4.65 10.16 -7.06
N GLN A 78 3.90 9.15 -6.58
CA GLN A 78 2.45 9.09 -6.79
C GLN A 78 1.74 10.34 -6.26
N ARG A 79 2.04 10.74 -5.02
CA ARG A 79 1.46 11.94 -4.41
C ARG A 79 1.77 13.21 -5.21
N ASP A 80 2.98 13.34 -5.73
CA ASP A 80 3.35 14.51 -6.53
C ASP A 80 2.66 14.52 -7.90
N SER A 81 2.42 13.35 -8.51
CA SER A 81 1.54 13.22 -9.68
C SER A 81 0.09 13.62 -9.36
N GLU A 82 -0.46 13.18 -8.23
CA GLU A 82 -1.81 13.58 -7.78
C GLU A 82 -1.93 15.10 -7.62
N LYS A 83 -0.96 15.73 -6.95
CA LYS A 83 -0.92 17.19 -6.81
C LYS A 83 -0.78 17.92 -8.14
N ALA A 84 0.03 17.39 -9.05
CA ALA A 84 0.23 18.00 -10.36
C ALA A 84 -1.06 17.97 -11.19
N ALA A 85 -1.79 16.84 -11.16
CA ALA A 85 -3.10 16.72 -11.79
C ALA A 85 -4.11 17.70 -11.17
N LEU A 86 -4.20 17.77 -9.84
CA LEU A 86 -5.09 18.74 -9.17
C LEU A 86 -4.72 20.20 -9.46
N ALA A 87 -3.44 20.51 -9.65
CA ALA A 87 -2.98 21.84 -10.02
C ALA A 87 -3.33 22.19 -11.48
N MET A 88 -3.29 21.20 -12.37
CA MET A 88 -3.73 21.31 -13.76
C MET A 88 -5.23 21.62 -13.82
N GLU A 89 -6.02 20.77 -13.18
CA GLU A 89 -7.47 20.87 -13.07
C GLU A 89 -7.92 22.23 -12.53
N LYS A 90 -7.28 22.68 -11.45
CA LYS A 90 -7.55 23.99 -10.85
C LYS A 90 -7.24 25.15 -11.80
N ARG A 91 -6.32 24.97 -12.76
CA ARG A 91 -6.02 25.98 -13.78
C ARG A 91 -7.08 25.94 -14.88
N GLU A 92 -7.45 24.76 -15.35
CA GLU A 92 -8.48 24.56 -16.38
C GLU A 92 -9.85 25.09 -15.93
N LEU A 93 -10.27 24.81 -14.69
CA LEU A 93 -11.47 25.39 -14.07
C LEU A 93 -11.48 26.93 -14.02
N ARG A 94 -10.31 27.58 -14.04
CA ARG A 94 -10.19 29.04 -14.05
C ARG A 94 -10.15 29.60 -15.47
N GLU A 95 -9.47 28.92 -16.38
CA GLU A 95 -9.20 29.40 -17.73
C GLU A 95 -10.33 29.05 -18.71
N GLN A 96 -11.02 27.92 -18.49
CA GLN A 96 -12.01 27.34 -19.41
C GLN A 96 -13.26 26.78 -18.70
N PRO A 97 -13.94 27.56 -17.82
CA PRO A 97 -15.02 27.04 -16.98
C PRO A 97 -16.22 26.45 -17.75
N GLU A 98 -16.53 26.98 -18.94
CA GLU A 98 -17.60 26.44 -19.78
C GLU A 98 -17.23 25.09 -20.42
N ALA A 99 -15.96 24.90 -20.76
CA ALA A 99 -15.45 23.64 -21.29
C ALA A 99 -15.44 22.57 -20.20
N GLU A 100 -14.96 22.91 -19.00
CA GLU A 100 -14.97 22.01 -17.85
C GLU A 100 -16.37 21.55 -17.45
N LEU A 101 -17.35 22.46 -17.45
CA LEU A 101 -18.74 22.08 -17.18
C LEU A 101 -19.29 21.11 -18.25
N ALA A 102 -18.90 21.30 -19.51
CA ALA A 102 -19.28 20.40 -20.59
C ALA A 102 -18.60 19.03 -20.43
N GLU A 103 -17.32 18.98 -20.08
CA GLU A 103 -16.58 17.75 -19.80
C GLU A 103 -17.19 16.98 -18.63
N LEU A 104 -17.47 17.64 -17.50
CA LEU A 104 -18.11 16.99 -16.36
C LEU A 104 -19.50 16.43 -16.71
N THR A 105 -20.25 17.15 -17.56
CA THR A 105 -21.52 16.66 -18.10
C THR A 105 -21.32 15.37 -18.89
N GLU A 106 -20.36 15.34 -19.82
CA GLU A 106 -20.04 14.17 -20.65
C GLU A 106 -19.57 12.97 -19.81
N LEU A 107 -18.76 13.21 -18.78
CA LEU A 107 -18.30 12.18 -17.84
C LEU A 107 -19.43 11.58 -17.00
N LEU A 108 -20.45 12.37 -16.68
CA LEU A 108 -21.66 11.91 -15.99
C LEU A 108 -22.60 11.17 -16.94
N GLU A 109 -22.73 11.62 -18.20
CA GLU A 109 -23.45 10.88 -19.25
C GLU A 109 -22.85 9.50 -19.47
N ALA A 110 -21.51 9.40 -19.54
CA ALA A 110 -20.79 8.15 -19.68
C ALA A 110 -21.03 7.17 -18.51
N ARG A 111 -21.48 7.68 -17.35
CA ARG A 111 -21.88 6.89 -16.17
C ARG A 111 -23.36 6.46 -16.19
N GLY A 112 -24.09 6.80 -17.26
CA GLY A 112 -25.46 6.35 -17.50
C GLY A 112 -26.54 7.40 -17.21
N LEU A 113 -26.16 8.65 -16.92
CA LEU A 113 -27.13 9.74 -16.79
C LEU A 113 -27.58 10.20 -18.18
N SER A 114 -28.87 10.57 -18.32
CA SER A 114 -29.30 11.31 -19.51
C SER A 114 -28.66 12.70 -19.52
N ARG A 115 -28.39 13.26 -20.70
CA ARG A 115 -27.79 14.59 -20.89
C ARG A 115 -28.38 15.70 -20.00
N ASP A 116 -29.70 15.80 -19.92
CA ASP A 116 -30.35 16.85 -19.13
C ASP A 116 -30.02 16.71 -17.63
N VAL A 117 -30.12 15.50 -17.09
CA VAL A 117 -29.77 15.18 -15.69
C VAL A 117 -28.28 15.31 -15.43
N ALA A 118 -27.43 14.89 -16.36
CA ALA A 118 -25.98 14.99 -16.26
C ALA A 118 -25.54 16.46 -16.19
N ARG A 119 -26.14 17.33 -17.03
CA ARG A 119 -25.88 18.76 -17.02
C ARG A 119 -26.31 19.41 -15.71
N GLU A 120 -27.54 19.13 -15.27
CA GLU A 120 -28.06 19.65 -13.99
C GLU A 120 -27.18 19.21 -12.81
N ALA A 121 -26.76 17.94 -12.79
CA ALA A 121 -25.85 17.43 -11.76
C ALA A 121 -24.47 18.10 -11.82
N ALA A 122 -23.90 18.27 -13.02
CA ALA A 122 -22.61 18.94 -13.21
C ALA A 122 -22.65 20.38 -12.70
N GLU A 123 -23.72 21.14 -12.99
CA GLU A 123 -23.91 22.51 -12.50
C GLU A 123 -23.95 22.55 -10.96
N GLN A 124 -24.79 21.72 -10.32
CA GLN A 124 -24.91 21.68 -8.87
C GLN A 124 -23.61 21.24 -8.17
N LEU A 125 -22.89 20.27 -8.74
CA LEU A 125 -21.59 19.83 -8.23
C LEU A 125 -20.52 20.93 -8.37
N THR A 126 -20.51 21.63 -9.49
CA THR A 126 -19.60 22.74 -9.79
C THR A 126 -19.82 23.91 -8.85
N GLU A 127 -21.08 24.29 -8.61
CA GLU A 127 -21.45 25.35 -7.65
C GLU A 127 -21.00 25.04 -6.23
N ARG A 128 -21.05 23.77 -5.83
CA ARG A 128 -20.63 23.36 -4.49
C ARG A 128 -19.11 23.33 -4.35
N ASP A 129 -18.43 22.64 -5.26
CA ASP A 129 -16.97 22.46 -5.25
C ASP A 129 -16.49 21.87 -6.59
N ALA A 130 -16.26 22.73 -7.58
CA ALA A 130 -15.83 22.32 -8.91
C ALA A 130 -14.57 21.44 -8.92
N LEU A 131 -13.55 21.82 -8.13
CA LEU A 131 -12.29 21.07 -8.07
C LEU A 131 -12.52 19.67 -7.49
N ARG A 132 -13.29 19.54 -6.41
CA ARG A 132 -13.60 18.21 -5.85
C ARG A 132 -14.47 17.38 -6.80
N ALA A 133 -15.39 18.01 -7.52
CA ALA A 133 -16.25 17.32 -8.50
C ALA A 133 -15.40 16.69 -9.61
N HIS A 134 -14.57 17.48 -10.28
CA HIS A 134 -13.68 17.01 -11.33
C HIS A 134 -12.64 16.03 -10.80
N ALA A 135 -11.98 16.33 -9.67
CA ALA A 135 -11.00 15.42 -9.08
C ALA A 135 -11.57 14.01 -8.83
N ARG A 136 -12.82 13.90 -8.36
CA ARG A 136 -13.44 12.60 -8.09
C ARG A 136 -13.99 11.93 -9.35
N VAL A 137 -14.62 12.70 -10.25
CA VAL A 137 -15.34 12.16 -11.41
C VAL A 137 -14.39 11.91 -12.58
N GLU A 138 -13.40 12.75 -12.79
CA GLU A 138 -12.43 12.62 -13.88
C GLU A 138 -11.17 11.89 -13.42
N LEU A 139 -10.50 12.41 -12.37
CA LEU A 139 -9.18 11.93 -11.96
C LEU A 139 -9.24 10.69 -11.04
N GLY A 140 -10.41 10.43 -10.43
CA GLY A 140 -10.55 9.41 -9.39
C GLY A 140 -9.74 9.70 -8.12
N ILE A 141 -9.38 10.96 -7.89
CA ILE A 141 -8.59 11.43 -6.74
C ILE A 141 -9.53 12.08 -5.74
N ASP A 142 -9.37 11.77 -4.45
CA ASP A 142 -9.93 12.60 -3.39
C ASP A 142 -8.91 13.69 -2.99
N PRO A 143 -9.19 14.99 -3.23
CA PRO A 143 -8.27 16.07 -2.88
C PRO A 143 -7.88 16.12 -1.40
N ASP A 144 -8.74 15.58 -0.51
CA ASP A 144 -8.52 15.58 0.93
C ASP A 144 -7.79 14.34 1.45
N GLU A 145 -7.72 13.28 0.63
CA GLU A 145 -7.17 11.97 1.01
C GLU A 145 -6.03 11.53 0.07
N LEU A 146 -5.11 12.46 -0.21
CA LEU A 146 -3.90 12.15 -0.97
C LEU A 146 -3.08 11.05 -0.29
N THR A 147 -2.36 10.29 -1.12
CA THR A 147 -1.47 9.25 -0.64
C THR A 147 -0.43 9.78 0.37
N ASN A 148 -0.14 8.99 1.41
CA ASN A 148 0.77 9.37 2.50
C ASN A 148 2.07 8.55 2.47
N PRO A 149 3.18 9.13 1.96
CA PRO A 149 4.46 8.43 1.83
C PRO A 149 5.05 7.98 3.16
N TRP A 150 4.88 8.76 4.23
CA TRP A 150 5.40 8.42 5.55
C TRP A 150 4.68 7.22 6.14
N HIS A 151 3.36 7.17 5.97
CA HIS A 151 2.57 6.03 6.44
C HIS A 151 2.98 4.75 5.71
N ALA A 152 3.14 4.81 4.38
CA ALA A 152 3.57 3.67 3.59
C ALA A 152 4.98 3.19 3.97
N ALA A 153 5.94 4.13 4.13
CA ALA A 153 7.30 3.80 4.52
C ALA A 153 7.39 3.08 5.86
N TRP A 154 6.68 3.58 6.89
CA TRP A 154 6.66 2.95 8.21
C TRP A 154 5.92 1.61 8.20
N ALA A 155 4.83 1.49 7.46
CA ALA A 155 4.13 0.22 7.29
C ALA A 155 5.05 -0.85 6.68
N SER A 156 5.79 -0.51 5.62
CA SER A 156 6.75 -1.41 4.97
C SER A 156 7.93 -1.75 5.89
N PHE A 157 8.49 -0.76 6.61
CA PHE A 157 9.56 -0.98 7.59
C PHE A 157 9.15 -2.01 8.65
N LEU A 158 7.95 -1.86 9.22
CA LEU A 158 7.44 -2.72 10.27
C LEU A 158 7.09 -4.10 9.73
N ALA A 159 6.43 -4.19 8.58
CA ALA A 159 6.10 -5.46 7.94
C ALA A 159 7.36 -6.28 7.64
N PHE A 160 8.38 -5.66 7.04
CA PHE A 160 9.69 -6.27 6.80
C PHE A 160 10.32 -6.76 8.10
N THR A 161 10.39 -5.88 9.11
CA THR A 161 10.99 -6.19 10.42
C THR A 161 10.31 -7.39 11.06
N VAL A 162 8.98 -7.42 11.10
CA VAL A 162 8.20 -8.54 11.66
C VAL A 162 8.48 -9.82 10.87
N GLY A 163 8.52 -9.76 9.53
CA GLY A 163 8.85 -10.89 8.68
C GLY A 163 10.26 -11.43 8.93
N ALA A 164 11.24 -10.54 9.07
CA ALA A 164 12.66 -10.85 9.28
C ALA A 164 12.97 -11.45 10.67
N LEU A 165 12.16 -11.13 11.70
CA LEU A 165 12.36 -11.68 13.05
C LEU A 165 12.23 -13.21 13.07
N LEU A 166 11.32 -13.78 12.28
CA LEU A 166 11.12 -15.23 12.26
C LEU A 166 12.38 -16.02 11.84
N PRO A 167 12.96 -15.81 10.64
CA PRO A 167 14.18 -16.52 10.24
C PRO A 167 15.37 -16.18 11.15
N LEU A 168 15.46 -14.95 11.66
CA LEU A 168 16.51 -14.56 12.61
C LEU A 168 16.44 -15.36 13.91
N LEU A 169 15.25 -15.53 14.48
CA LEU A 169 15.08 -16.32 15.70
C LEU A 169 15.26 -17.83 15.41
N ALA A 170 14.75 -18.29 14.27
CA ALA A 170 14.83 -19.70 13.88
C ALA A 170 16.27 -20.18 13.60
N ILE A 171 17.19 -19.28 13.23
CA ILE A 171 18.60 -19.63 13.03
C ILE A 171 19.44 -19.46 14.31
N VAL A 172 19.09 -18.50 15.19
CA VAL A 172 19.92 -18.18 16.36
C VAL A 172 19.57 -19.07 17.57
N LEU A 173 18.30 -19.36 17.81
CA LEU A 173 17.87 -20.06 19.02
C LEU A 173 18.18 -21.57 19.04
N PRO A 174 17.98 -22.35 17.94
CA PRO A 174 18.19 -23.79 18.00
C PRO A 174 19.66 -24.21 18.19
N PRO A 175 19.93 -25.46 18.62
CA PRO A 175 21.26 -26.05 18.62
C PRO A 175 21.85 -26.17 17.21
N SER A 176 23.17 -26.14 17.06
CA SER A 176 23.89 -26.03 15.78
C SER A 176 23.41 -27.01 14.69
N GLY A 177 23.16 -28.28 15.03
CA GLY A 177 22.69 -29.28 14.08
C GLY A 177 21.26 -29.09 13.56
N TRP A 178 20.43 -28.30 14.27
CA TRP A 178 19.01 -28.12 13.95
C TRP A 178 18.66 -26.74 13.40
N ARG A 179 19.56 -25.75 13.47
CA ARG A 179 19.29 -24.36 13.06
C ARG A 179 18.80 -24.23 11.63
N VAL A 180 19.52 -24.82 10.67
CA VAL A 180 19.17 -24.71 9.26
C VAL A 180 17.85 -25.43 8.96
N PRO A 181 17.63 -26.71 9.36
CA PRO A 181 16.33 -27.36 9.19
C PRO A 181 15.16 -26.59 9.82
N VAL A 182 15.32 -26.10 11.05
CA VAL A 182 14.29 -25.32 11.74
C VAL A 182 14.00 -24.01 11.01
N THR A 183 15.03 -23.31 10.54
CA THR A 183 14.86 -22.08 9.75
C THR A 183 14.09 -22.34 8.47
N VAL A 184 14.47 -23.36 7.70
CA VAL A 184 13.81 -23.70 6.44
C VAL A 184 12.34 -24.05 6.68
N VAL A 185 12.04 -24.93 7.65
CA VAL A 185 10.66 -25.32 7.96
C VAL A 185 9.83 -24.13 8.43
N SER A 186 10.40 -23.27 9.29
CA SER A 186 9.71 -22.08 9.81
C SER A 186 9.40 -21.07 8.69
N VAL A 187 10.36 -20.84 7.80
CA VAL A 187 10.20 -19.94 6.63
C VAL A 187 9.15 -20.47 5.67
N VAL A 188 9.19 -21.76 5.31
CA VAL A 188 8.19 -22.38 4.45
C VAL A 188 6.80 -22.28 5.09
N ALA A 189 6.66 -22.60 6.37
CA ALA A 189 5.39 -22.48 7.08
C ALA A 189 4.88 -21.03 7.08
N ALA A 190 5.75 -20.05 7.32
CA ALA A 190 5.37 -18.65 7.31
C ALA A 190 4.94 -18.16 5.93
N LEU A 191 5.66 -18.53 4.85
CA LEU A 191 5.27 -18.16 3.49
C LEU A 191 3.95 -18.79 3.07
N VAL A 192 3.68 -20.03 3.49
CA VAL A 192 2.37 -20.67 3.29
C VAL A 192 1.28 -19.91 4.05
N LEU A 193 1.53 -19.52 5.31
CA LEU A 193 0.56 -18.79 6.12
C LEU A 193 0.30 -17.37 5.59
N THR A 194 1.34 -16.63 5.21
CA THR A 194 1.19 -15.28 4.64
C THR A 194 0.50 -15.34 3.28
N GLY A 195 0.86 -16.31 2.43
CA GLY A 195 0.20 -16.53 1.14
C GLY A 195 -1.28 -16.91 1.29
N TRP A 196 -1.60 -17.85 2.17
CA TRP A 196 -2.98 -18.25 2.45
C TRP A 196 -3.81 -17.11 3.05
N SER A 197 -3.24 -16.37 4.00
CA SER A 197 -3.91 -15.22 4.62
C SER A 197 -4.16 -14.11 3.61
N SER A 198 -3.19 -13.83 2.74
CA SER A 198 -3.35 -12.85 1.67
C SER A 198 -4.44 -13.24 0.68
N ALA A 199 -4.52 -14.52 0.30
CA ALA A 199 -5.57 -15.00 -0.60
C ALA A 199 -6.96 -14.91 0.03
N ARG A 200 -7.08 -15.16 1.33
CA ARG A 200 -8.36 -15.12 2.05
C ARG A 200 -8.83 -13.70 2.38
N LEU A 201 -7.89 -12.78 2.63
CA LEU A 201 -8.19 -11.38 2.92
C LEU A 201 -8.39 -10.54 1.64
N GLY A 202 -7.92 -11.04 0.50
CA GLY A 202 -8.16 -10.43 -0.82
C GLY A 202 -9.39 -10.96 -1.56
N ALA A 203 -10.08 -11.97 -1.02
CA ALA A 203 -11.33 -12.53 -1.54
C ALA A 203 -12.55 -11.93 -0.84
#